data_AF-A0AAD6USZ8-F1
#
_entry.id   AF-A0AAD6USZ8-F1
#
_cell.length_a   1.000
_cell.length_b   1.000
_cell.length_c   1.000
_cell.angle_alpha   90.00
_cell.angle_beta   90.00
_cell.angle_gamma   90.00
#
_symmetry.space_group_name_H-M   'P 1'
#
loop_
_entity.id
_entity.type
_entity.pdbx_description
1 polymer ?
#
loop_
_entity_poly.entity_id
_entity_poly.type
_entity_poly.pdbx_seq_one_letter_code
_entity_poly.pdbx_strand_id
1 'polypeptide(L)'
;MVLRIGDLYVVNAYILPVNARSMRKYHLWQDLTPWATFKNLVHELITTGVQFTIHGDLNARVGPYAPNLPWHSPCIADDIACNARGTELLDLCQRYGLFLVNGSIDIPGTHSGMTYFHRRNPDFHGEQSTVDYTIASYSARRRVQCMDILPRDFISNHEAVQTVLRVQRTMAASALPVQMHLQRSDLQAPRETEFDEWMQEMLADAMDEDDLASFTYGTSFPSISRTKQVYVDGSCLRQASTHAASGAGIFWGPNNPANKGVRVPGRL
;
A
#
# COMPACT_ATOMS: atom_id res chain seq x y z
N MET A 1 -1.23 1.34 -4.45
CA MET A 1 -1.15 0.45 -5.63
C MET A 1 -2.30 -0.54 -5.58
N VAL A 2 -2.91 -0.88 -6.72
CA VAL A 2 -3.95 -1.91 -6.81
C VAL A 2 -3.57 -2.88 -7.93
N LEU A 3 -3.52 -4.17 -7.62
CA LEU A 3 -3.22 -5.24 -8.57
C LEU A 3 -4.40 -6.21 -8.62
N ARG A 4 -4.80 -6.65 -9.82
CA ARG A 4 -5.80 -7.72 -9.97
C ARG A 4 -5.10 -9.03 -10.30
N ILE A 5 -5.30 -10.05 -9.47
CA ILE A 5 -4.81 -11.43 -9.69
C ILE A 5 -6.03 -12.36 -9.73
N GLY A 6 -6.35 -12.88 -10.92
CA GLY A 6 -7.57 -13.67 -11.12
C GLY A 6 -8.83 -12.85 -10.83
N ASP A 7 -9.60 -13.29 -9.84
CA ASP A 7 -10.80 -12.62 -9.33
C ASP A 7 -10.56 -11.86 -8.00
N LEU A 8 -9.30 -11.71 -7.57
CA LEU A 8 -8.93 -10.99 -6.34
C LEU A 8 -8.20 -9.69 -6.65
N TYR A 9 -8.59 -8.61 -5.97
CA TYR A 9 -7.85 -7.34 -5.94
C TYR A 9 -6.91 -7.30 -4.74
N VAL A 10 -5.64 -7.04 -4.98
CA VAL A 10 -4.61 -6.87 -3.97
C VAL A 10 -4.23 -5.40 -3.93
N VAL A 11 -4.57 -4.74 -2.84
CA VAL A 11 -4.30 -3.32 -2.61
C VAL A 11 -3.07 -3.21 -1.71
N ASN A 12 -2.08 -2.43 -2.11
CA ASN A 12 -1.00 -2.00 -1.22
C ASN A 12 -1.19 -0.51 -0.90
N ALA A 13 -1.38 -0.19 0.37
CA ALA A 13 -1.69 1.13 0.88
C ALA A 13 -0.61 1.60 1.85
N TYR A 14 -0.20 2.86 1.70
CA TYR A 14 0.66 3.57 2.63
C TYR A 14 -0.07 4.84 3.07
N ILE A 15 -0.35 4.97 4.36
CA ILE A 15 -1.05 6.14 4.92
C ILE A 15 -0.08 6.93 5.78
N LEU A 16 0.13 8.21 5.43
CA LEU A 16 1.04 9.09 6.17
C LEU A 16 0.70 9.17 7.67
N PRO A 17 1.70 9.11 8.57
CA PRO A 17 1.50 9.35 10.00
C PRO A 17 0.80 10.69 10.27
N VAL A 18 -0.11 10.75 11.24
CA VAL A 18 -0.85 11.98 11.60
C VAL A 18 0.10 13.16 11.93
N ASN A 19 1.25 12.84 12.54
CA ASN A 19 2.26 13.80 12.96
C ASN A 19 3.36 14.06 11.90
N ALA A 20 3.26 13.47 10.70
CA ALA A 20 4.26 13.68 9.66
C ALA A 20 4.28 15.16 9.22
N ARG A 21 5.48 15.72 9.03
CA ARG A 21 5.62 17.11 8.54
C ARG A 21 4.94 17.30 7.18
N SER A 22 4.98 16.28 6.32
CA SER A 22 4.29 16.24 5.03
C SER A 22 2.77 16.32 5.17
N MET A 23 2.19 15.73 6.23
CA MET A 23 0.75 15.81 6.49
C MET A 23 0.28 17.27 6.64
N ARG A 24 1.10 18.13 7.26
CA ARG A 24 0.80 19.56 7.41
C ARG A 24 0.73 20.29 6.08
N LYS A 25 1.43 19.81 5.04
CA LYS A 25 1.43 20.38 3.69
C LYS A 25 0.54 19.60 2.72
N TYR A 26 -0.06 18.50 3.15
CA TYR A 26 -0.77 17.59 2.25
C TYR A 26 -1.95 18.28 1.56
N HIS A 27 -2.65 19.15 2.28
CA HIS A 27 -3.75 19.97 1.78
C HIS A 27 -3.36 20.92 0.63
N LEU A 28 -2.06 21.17 0.41
CA LEU A 28 -1.59 21.97 -0.72
C LEU A 28 -1.57 21.18 -2.03
N TRP A 29 -1.61 19.84 -1.95
CA TRP A 29 -1.50 18.95 -3.10
C TRP A 29 -2.78 18.19 -3.39
N GLN A 30 -3.61 17.96 -2.37
CA GLN A 30 -4.87 17.22 -2.50
C GLN A 30 -5.90 17.69 -1.46
N ASP A 31 -7.16 17.79 -1.89
CA ASP A 31 -8.29 18.17 -1.04
C ASP A 31 -8.67 17.08 -0.02
N LEU A 32 -8.45 15.82 -0.37
CA LEU A 32 -8.78 14.67 0.47
C LEU A 32 -7.56 14.20 1.24
N THR A 33 -7.65 14.11 2.56
CA THR A 33 -6.59 13.50 3.37
C THR A 33 -6.30 12.04 2.94
N PRO A 34 -5.07 11.51 3.13
CA PRO A 34 -4.76 10.12 2.79
C PRO A 34 -5.73 9.11 3.41
N TRP A 35 -6.18 9.37 4.63
CA TRP A 35 -7.14 8.52 5.32
C TRP A 35 -8.54 8.59 4.72
N ALA A 36 -8.98 9.78 4.27
CA ALA A 36 -10.24 9.91 3.55
C ALA A 36 -10.19 9.17 2.20
N THR A 37 -9.10 9.31 1.45
CA THR A 37 -8.89 8.58 0.19
C THR A 37 -8.89 7.06 0.41
N PHE A 38 -8.26 6.58 1.50
CA PHE A 38 -8.29 5.17 1.88
C PHE A 38 -9.72 4.67 2.17
N LYS A 39 -10.51 5.42 2.95
CA LYS A 39 -11.90 5.07 3.25
C LYS A 39 -12.76 5.04 1.98
N ASN A 40 -12.57 6.00 1.07
CA ASN A 40 -13.28 6.04 -0.20
C ASN A 40 -12.93 4.84 -1.09
N LEU A 41 -11.65 4.45 -1.16
CA LEU A 41 -11.22 3.25 -1.88
C LEU A 41 -11.88 1.98 -1.31
N VAL A 42 -11.88 1.82 0.02
CA VAL A 42 -12.52 0.68 0.69
C VAL A 42 -14.02 0.65 0.37
N HIS A 43 -14.68 1.80 0.45
CA HIS A 43 -16.09 1.91 0.11
C HIS A 43 -16.37 1.49 -1.33
N GLU A 44 -15.58 1.97 -2.29
CA GLU A 44 -15.73 1.61 -3.71
C GLU A 44 -15.57 0.11 -3.92
N LEU A 45 -14.51 -0.51 -3.39
CA LEU A 45 -14.27 -1.95 -3.51
C LEU A 45 -15.44 -2.79 -2.96
N ILE A 46 -16.06 -2.33 -1.86
CA ILE A 46 -17.23 -2.97 -1.28
C ILE A 46 -18.46 -2.78 -2.17
N THR A 47 -18.70 -1.57 -2.66
CA THR A 47 -19.84 -1.24 -3.54
C THR A 47 -19.77 -2.01 -4.86
N THR A 48 -18.57 -2.18 -5.44
CA THR A 48 -18.38 -3.00 -6.65
C THR A 48 -18.57 -4.50 -6.38
N GLY A 49 -18.57 -4.93 -5.11
CA GLY A 49 -18.72 -6.35 -4.74
C GLY A 49 -17.52 -7.22 -5.10
N VAL A 50 -16.36 -6.62 -5.36
CA VAL A 50 -15.14 -7.37 -5.69
C VAL A 50 -14.55 -8.04 -4.44
N GLN A 51 -13.84 -9.15 -4.64
CA GLN A 51 -13.03 -9.74 -3.58
C GLN A 51 -11.72 -8.97 -3.50
N PHE A 52 -11.31 -8.58 -2.30
CA PHE A 52 -10.07 -7.83 -2.14
C PHE A 52 -9.33 -8.12 -0.83
N THR A 53 -8.02 -7.89 -0.87
CA THR A 53 -7.16 -7.76 0.30
C THR A 53 -6.42 -6.43 0.24
N ILE A 54 -6.16 -5.83 1.40
CA ILE A 54 -5.39 -4.60 1.58
C ILE A 54 -4.19 -4.95 2.44
N HIS A 55 -3.02 -4.48 2.04
CA HIS A 55 -1.74 -4.67 2.72
C HIS A 55 -1.03 -3.33 2.87
N GLY A 56 -0.22 -3.17 3.91
CA GLY A 56 0.75 -2.09 4.02
C GLY A 56 0.66 -1.28 5.32
N ASP A 57 1.52 -0.25 5.42
CA ASP A 57 1.62 0.62 6.58
C ASP A 57 0.46 1.63 6.61
N LEU A 58 -0.50 1.38 7.50
CA LEU A 58 -1.66 2.24 7.69
C LEU A 58 -1.43 3.32 8.76
N ASN A 59 -0.28 3.29 9.45
CA ASN A 59 0.04 4.14 10.60
C ASN A 59 -1.10 4.19 11.64
N ALA A 60 -1.81 3.07 11.78
CA ALA A 60 -2.89 2.83 12.73
C ALA A 60 -2.41 1.83 13.77
N ARG A 61 -2.78 1.99 15.04
CA ARG A 61 -2.47 1.00 16.09
C ARG A 61 -3.78 0.52 16.67
N VAL A 62 -4.17 -0.71 16.36
CA VAL A 62 -5.45 -1.28 16.79
C VAL A 62 -5.38 -1.98 18.15
N GLY A 63 -4.18 -2.18 18.71
CA GLY A 63 -4.02 -2.86 19.99
C GLY A 63 -4.47 -4.33 19.94
N PRO A 64 -4.98 -4.87 21.06
CA PRO A 64 -5.54 -6.23 21.13
C PRO A 64 -7.01 -6.28 20.66
N TYR A 65 -7.50 -5.23 20.01
CA TYR A 65 -8.90 -5.12 19.63
C TYR A 65 -9.15 -5.72 18.25
N ALA A 66 -10.35 -6.27 18.08
CA ALA A 66 -10.85 -6.78 16.82
C ALA A 66 -12.21 -6.13 16.50
N PRO A 67 -12.63 -6.10 15.22
CA PRO A 67 -14.01 -5.78 14.87
C PRO A 67 -14.98 -6.72 15.61
N ASN A 68 -16.04 -6.17 16.19
CA ASN A 68 -17.10 -6.92 16.86
C ASN A 68 -18.07 -7.53 15.85
N LEU A 69 -17.60 -8.52 15.09
CA LEU A 69 -18.36 -9.23 14.08
C LEU A 69 -18.47 -10.70 14.49
N PRO A 70 -19.65 -11.36 14.36
CA PRO A 70 -19.86 -12.73 14.85
C PRO A 70 -18.92 -13.79 14.26
N TRP A 71 -18.32 -13.49 13.11
CA TRP A 71 -17.44 -14.37 12.35
C TRP A 71 -15.96 -13.93 12.40
N HIS A 72 -15.66 -12.85 13.13
CA HIS A 72 -14.29 -12.40 13.35
C HIS A 72 -13.76 -13.05 14.62
N SER A 73 -12.58 -13.66 14.52
CA SER A 73 -11.95 -14.28 15.67
C SER A 73 -11.38 -13.24 16.62
N PRO A 74 -11.16 -13.57 17.90
CA PRO A 74 -10.40 -12.73 18.79
C PRO A 74 -9.01 -12.39 18.21
N CYS A 75 -8.54 -11.18 18.49
CA CYS A 75 -7.23 -10.70 18.11
C CYS A 75 -6.23 -10.93 19.26
N ILE A 76 -5.07 -11.50 18.94
CA ILE A 76 -3.90 -11.59 19.80
C ILE A 76 -2.86 -10.61 19.24
N ALA A 77 -2.44 -9.64 20.04
CA ALA A 77 -1.48 -8.63 19.63
C ALA A 77 -0.42 -8.41 20.71
N ASP A 78 0.83 -8.29 20.28
CA ASP A 78 1.95 -7.91 21.14
C ASP A 78 1.93 -6.38 21.37
N ASP A 79 1.49 -5.60 20.36
CA ASP A 79 1.18 -4.18 20.53
C ASP A 79 -0.16 -4.03 21.24
N ILE A 80 -0.12 -3.68 22.53
CA ILE A 80 -1.32 -3.46 23.33
C ILE A 80 -1.91 -2.06 23.17
N ALA A 81 -1.21 -1.13 22.52
CA ALA A 81 -1.66 0.25 22.44
C ALA A 81 -2.66 0.43 21.28
N CYS A 82 -3.69 1.23 21.53
CA CYS A 82 -4.61 1.67 20.50
C CYS A 82 -4.52 3.20 20.34
N ASN A 83 -4.47 3.68 19.10
CA ASN A 83 -4.52 5.11 18.79
C ASN A 83 -5.82 5.49 18.06
N ALA A 84 -6.07 6.79 17.91
CA ALA A 84 -7.29 7.29 17.27
C ALA A 84 -7.50 6.70 15.86
N ARG A 85 -6.43 6.55 15.07
CA ARG A 85 -6.51 5.95 13.74
C ARG A 85 -6.80 4.44 13.79
N GLY A 86 -6.32 3.74 14.81
CA GLY A 86 -6.68 2.36 15.08
C GLY A 86 -8.16 2.19 15.40
N THR A 87 -8.73 3.09 16.20
CA THR A 87 -10.18 3.14 16.42
C THR A 87 -10.93 3.36 15.11
N GLU A 88 -10.51 4.33 14.29
CA GLU A 88 -11.13 4.56 12.97
C GLU A 88 -11.01 3.34 12.04
N LEU A 89 -9.89 2.60 12.10
CA LEU A 89 -9.71 1.38 11.32
C LEU A 89 -10.66 0.27 11.77
N LEU A 90 -10.79 0.07 13.09
CA LEU A 90 -11.73 -0.91 13.66
C LEU A 90 -13.17 -0.57 13.28
N ASP A 91 -13.56 0.71 13.36
CA ASP A 91 -14.88 1.18 12.94
C ASP A 91 -15.12 0.93 11.44
N LEU A 92 -14.10 1.16 10.60
CA LEU A 92 -14.17 0.88 9.16
C LEU A 92 -14.39 -0.61 8.90
N CYS A 93 -13.63 -1.47 9.57
CA CYS A 93 -13.76 -2.92 9.47
C CYS A 93 -15.13 -3.41 9.97
N GLN A 94 -15.61 -2.87 11.09
CA GLN A 94 -16.94 -3.17 11.64
C GLN A 94 -18.03 -2.78 10.64
N ARG A 95 -17.97 -1.56 10.10
CA ARG A 95 -18.98 -1.00 9.20
C ARG A 95 -19.12 -1.80 7.91
N TYR A 96 -18.00 -2.20 7.30
CA TYR A 96 -17.99 -2.86 6.00
C TYR A 96 -17.82 -4.38 6.08
N GLY A 97 -17.83 -4.96 7.28
CA GLY A 97 -17.62 -6.39 7.46
C GLY A 97 -16.27 -6.84 6.90
N LEU A 98 -15.20 -6.11 7.23
CA LEU A 98 -13.83 -6.48 6.85
C LEU A 98 -13.20 -7.35 7.93
N PHE A 99 -12.38 -8.29 7.49
CA PHE A 99 -11.64 -9.20 8.34
C PHE A 99 -10.21 -8.68 8.54
N LEU A 100 -9.84 -8.38 9.78
CA LEU A 100 -8.49 -7.99 10.15
C LEU A 100 -7.65 -9.25 10.35
N VAL A 101 -6.70 -9.50 9.45
CA VAL A 101 -5.92 -10.75 9.48
C VAL A 101 -4.88 -10.74 10.59
N ASN A 102 -4.27 -9.59 10.87
CA ASN A 102 -3.33 -9.43 11.99
C ASN A 102 -3.97 -9.87 13.30
N GLY A 103 -3.26 -10.69 14.05
CA GLY A 103 -3.70 -11.16 15.37
C GLY A 103 -4.85 -12.19 15.37
N SER A 104 -5.50 -12.47 14.25
CA SER A 104 -6.63 -13.40 14.20
C SER A 104 -6.22 -14.85 14.50
N ILE A 105 -6.65 -15.39 15.65
CA ILE A 105 -6.24 -16.72 16.15
C ILE A 105 -6.61 -17.89 15.23
N ASP A 106 -7.60 -17.74 14.34
CA ASP A 106 -7.98 -18.76 13.35
C ASP A 106 -7.11 -18.77 12.10
N ILE A 107 -6.19 -17.81 11.95
CA ILE A 107 -5.26 -17.73 10.83
C ILE A 107 -3.91 -18.34 11.25
N PRO A 108 -3.41 -19.39 10.58
CA PRO A 108 -2.09 -19.93 10.86
C PRO A 108 -0.96 -18.90 10.69
N GLY A 109 0.07 -18.99 11.53
CA GLY A 109 1.31 -18.23 11.39
C GLY A 109 1.65 -17.37 12.60
N THR A 110 2.63 -16.48 12.44
CA THR A 110 3.19 -15.58 13.45
C THR A 110 2.66 -14.16 13.27
N HIS A 111 1.39 -13.94 13.64
CA HIS A 111 0.64 -12.74 13.24
C HIS A 111 0.41 -11.69 14.36
N SER A 112 0.92 -11.89 15.58
CA SER A 112 0.72 -10.96 16.72
C SER A 112 1.81 -9.91 16.88
N GLY A 113 2.94 -10.08 16.20
CA GLY A 113 4.16 -9.30 16.39
C GLY A 113 4.09 -7.81 16.01
N MET A 114 5.17 -7.12 16.38
CA MET A 114 5.44 -5.74 16.01
C MET A 114 5.89 -5.65 14.56
N THR A 115 5.46 -4.61 13.84
CA THR A 115 5.82 -4.40 12.43
C THR A 115 6.64 -3.14 12.19
N TYR A 116 6.79 -2.27 13.20
CA TYR A 116 7.61 -1.06 13.16
C TYR A 116 8.49 -0.91 14.40
N PHE A 117 9.71 -0.42 14.20
CA PHE A 117 10.74 -0.23 15.23
C PHE A 117 11.45 1.11 15.01
N HIS A 118 11.22 2.11 15.87
CA HIS A 118 11.76 3.47 15.70
C HIS A 118 13.30 3.52 15.64
N ARG A 119 13.98 2.61 16.34
CA ARG A 119 15.44 2.49 16.35
C ARG A 119 15.90 1.12 15.88
N ARG A 120 17.14 1.09 15.36
CA ARG A 120 17.85 -0.16 15.04
C ARG A 120 18.22 -0.97 16.28
N ASN A 121 18.13 -0.40 17.49
CA ASN A 121 18.43 -1.12 18.72
C ASN A 121 17.21 -1.96 19.16
N PRO A 122 17.29 -3.30 19.13
CA PRO A 122 16.20 -4.18 19.55
C PRO A 122 15.90 -4.13 21.06
N ASP A 123 16.82 -3.63 21.88
CA ASP A 123 16.70 -3.67 23.35
C ASP A 123 15.76 -2.59 23.92
N PHE A 124 15.29 -1.65 23.09
CA PHE A 124 14.36 -0.60 23.50
C PHE A 124 12.91 -1.01 23.21
N HIS A 125 12.24 -1.62 24.19
CA HIS A 125 10.86 -2.09 24.09
C HIS A 125 9.79 -0.99 23.96
N GLY A 126 10.13 0.29 24.22
CA GLY A 126 9.17 1.40 24.23
C GLY A 126 8.87 2.04 22.87
N GLU A 127 9.56 1.64 21.80
CA GLU A 127 9.49 2.31 20.50
C GLU A 127 9.10 1.36 19.35
N GLN A 128 8.26 0.37 19.66
CA GLN A 128 7.77 -0.63 18.72
C GLN A 128 6.26 -0.51 18.57
N SER A 129 5.74 -0.83 17.39
CA SER A 129 4.30 -0.82 17.14
C SER A 129 3.89 -1.72 15.99
N THR A 130 2.63 -2.13 15.97
CA THR A 130 2.02 -2.79 14.82
C THR A 130 1.25 -1.76 14.00
N VAL A 131 1.78 -1.42 12.81
CA VAL A 131 1.21 -0.41 11.90
C VAL A 131 0.99 -0.93 10.48
N ASP A 132 1.70 -1.99 10.11
CA ASP A 132 1.48 -2.75 8.88
C ASP A 132 0.38 -3.80 9.04
N TYR A 133 -0.66 -3.73 8.22
CA TYR A 133 -1.80 -4.62 8.31
C TYR A 133 -2.02 -5.41 7.02
N THR A 134 -2.66 -6.56 7.19
CA THR A 134 -3.42 -7.25 6.16
C THR A 134 -4.90 -7.26 6.54
N ILE A 135 -5.74 -6.77 5.63
CA ILE A 135 -7.20 -6.71 5.78
C ILE A 135 -7.81 -7.42 4.58
N ALA A 136 -8.82 -8.24 4.80
CA ALA A 136 -9.54 -8.94 3.74
C ALA A 136 -11.03 -8.56 3.73
N SER A 137 -11.65 -8.51 2.56
CA SER A 137 -13.10 -8.52 2.48
C SER A 137 -13.65 -9.84 3.04
N TYR A 138 -14.90 -9.85 3.50
CA TYR A 138 -15.54 -11.08 4.01
C TYR A 138 -15.44 -12.26 3.04
N SER A 139 -15.63 -12.01 1.75
CA SER A 139 -15.53 -13.01 0.68
C SER A 139 -14.09 -13.48 0.43
N ALA A 140 -13.10 -12.61 0.64
CA ALA A 140 -11.68 -12.96 0.51
C ALA A 140 -11.09 -13.63 1.75
N ARG A 141 -11.72 -13.56 2.94
CA ARG A 141 -11.21 -14.14 4.20
C ARG A 141 -10.80 -15.61 4.06
N ARG A 142 -11.62 -16.44 3.40
CA ARG A 142 -11.35 -17.88 3.24
C ARG A 142 -10.16 -18.18 2.32
N ARG A 143 -9.63 -17.17 1.65
CA ARG A 143 -8.44 -17.28 0.79
C ARG A 143 -7.16 -17.05 1.58
N VAL A 144 -7.22 -16.42 2.74
CA VAL A 144 -6.06 -16.24 3.61
C VAL A 144 -5.69 -17.60 4.20
N GLN A 145 -4.51 -18.10 3.84
CA GLN A 145 -4.02 -19.41 4.27
C GLN A 145 -3.14 -19.31 5.50
N CYS A 146 -2.27 -18.29 5.54
CA CYS A 146 -1.45 -17.97 6.69
C CYS A 146 -1.00 -16.50 6.63
N MET A 147 -0.60 -15.98 7.77
CA MET A 147 0.05 -14.68 7.91
C MET A 147 1.20 -14.76 8.90
N ASP A 148 2.36 -14.26 8.49
CA ASP A 148 3.58 -14.25 9.27
C ASP A 148 4.18 -12.85 9.27
N ILE A 149 4.69 -12.43 10.41
CA ILE A 149 5.59 -11.30 10.52
C ILE A 149 6.99 -11.88 10.45
N LEU A 150 7.68 -11.61 9.35
CA LEU A 150 8.99 -12.19 9.10
C LEU A 150 10.04 -11.62 10.07
N PRO A 151 11.11 -12.36 10.35
CA PRO A 151 12.17 -11.88 11.22
C PRO A 151 12.91 -10.67 10.67
N ARG A 152 13.43 -9.85 11.59
CA ARG A 152 14.19 -8.63 11.32
C ARG A 152 15.36 -8.83 10.37
N ASP A 153 15.29 -8.15 9.23
CA ASP A 153 16.39 -8.07 8.26
C ASP A 153 17.30 -6.83 8.47
N PHE A 154 16.88 -5.90 9.34
CA PHE A 154 17.56 -4.62 9.64
C PHE A 154 17.77 -3.67 8.45
N ILE A 155 17.21 -3.99 7.27
CA ILE A 155 17.24 -3.15 6.08
C ILE A 155 16.25 -2.00 6.24
N SER A 156 15.09 -2.30 6.81
CA SER A 156 14.04 -1.35 7.14
C SER A 156 13.87 -1.19 8.65
N ASN A 157 13.22 -0.11 9.06
CA ASN A 157 12.63 0.02 10.38
C ASN A 157 11.27 -0.67 10.49
N HIS A 158 10.81 -1.33 9.42
CA HIS A 158 9.65 -2.20 9.41
C HIS A 158 10.02 -3.67 9.21
N GLU A 159 9.19 -4.54 9.76
CA GLU A 159 9.21 -5.97 9.46
C GLU A 159 8.30 -6.29 8.30
N ALA A 160 8.72 -7.26 7.49
CA ALA A 160 7.90 -7.70 6.38
C ALA A 160 6.69 -8.49 6.89
N VAL A 161 5.50 -7.99 6.60
CA VAL A 161 4.25 -8.75 6.73
C VAL A 161 4.09 -9.65 5.51
N GLN A 162 4.12 -10.96 5.73
CA GLN A 162 3.85 -11.97 4.71
C GLN A 162 2.44 -12.52 4.87
N THR A 163 1.68 -12.53 3.78
CA THR A 163 0.37 -13.21 3.73
C THR A 163 0.34 -14.16 2.55
N VAL A 164 -0.05 -15.41 2.81
CA VAL A 164 -0.25 -16.41 1.75
C VAL A 164 -1.73 -16.47 1.40
N LEU A 165 -2.04 -16.17 0.13
CA LEU A 165 -3.40 -16.12 -0.40
C LEU A 165 -3.62 -17.25 -1.41
N ARG A 166 -4.75 -17.96 -1.27
CA ARG A 166 -5.25 -18.88 -2.30
C ARG A 166 -6.10 -18.10 -3.30
N VAL A 167 -5.54 -17.86 -4.48
CA VAL A 167 -6.25 -17.20 -5.57
C VAL A 167 -6.78 -18.24 -6.54
N GLN A 168 -8.08 -18.19 -6.84
CA GLN A 168 -8.62 -19.02 -7.90
C GLN A 168 -8.09 -18.52 -9.24
N ARG A 169 -7.52 -19.45 -9.99
CA ARG A 169 -7.12 -19.21 -11.37
C ARG A 169 -8.35 -19.29 -12.24
N THR A 170 -9.25 -18.34 -12.14
CA THR A 170 -10.21 -18.11 -13.21
C THR A 170 -9.37 -17.77 -14.43
N MET A 171 -9.52 -18.50 -15.54
CA MET A 171 -8.99 -18.03 -16.82
C MET A 171 -9.66 -16.67 -17.02
N ALA A 172 -8.94 -15.59 -16.70
CA ALA A 172 -9.42 -14.26 -16.97
C ALA A 172 -9.77 -14.31 -18.45
N ALA A 173 -11.06 -14.17 -18.78
CA ALA A 173 -11.50 -14.00 -20.16
C ALA A 173 -10.53 -13.00 -20.73
N SER A 174 -9.70 -13.46 -21.68
CA SER A 174 -8.46 -12.83 -22.13
C SER A 174 -8.64 -11.34 -22.02
N ALA A 175 -8.11 -10.76 -20.92
CA ALA A 175 -8.38 -9.36 -20.65
C ALA A 175 -7.80 -8.67 -21.87
N LEU A 176 -8.68 -8.11 -22.71
CA LEU A 176 -8.21 -7.31 -23.83
C LEU A 176 -7.21 -6.36 -23.20
N PRO A 177 -5.97 -6.30 -23.71
CA PRO A 177 -4.97 -5.40 -23.16
C PRO A 177 -5.68 -4.08 -23.00
N VAL A 178 -5.88 -3.65 -21.74
CA VAL A 178 -6.47 -2.35 -21.48
C VAL A 178 -5.51 -1.43 -22.19
N GLN A 179 -5.93 -0.87 -23.32
CA GLN A 179 -5.13 0.14 -24.00
C GLN A 179 -4.92 1.18 -22.91
N MET A 180 -3.68 1.27 -22.43
CA MET A 180 -3.28 2.21 -21.39
C MET A 180 -3.32 3.60 -22.04
N HIS A 181 -4.52 4.09 -22.31
CA HIS A 181 -4.81 5.48 -22.64
C HIS A 181 -5.16 6.28 -21.38
N LEU A 182 -5.10 5.66 -20.20
CA LEU A 182 -5.19 6.37 -18.93
C LEU A 182 -3.80 6.89 -18.55
N GLN A 183 -3.32 7.89 -19.31
CA GLN A 183 -2.68 9.00 -18.61
C GLN A 183 -3.74 9.48 -17.61
N ARG A 184 -3.44 9.38 -16.33
CA ARG A 184 -4.28 9.97 -15.29
C ARG A 184 -4.39 11.45 -15.58
N SER A 185 -5.47 11.88 -16.22
CA SER A 185 -5.72 13.28 -16.57
C SER A 185 -5.83 14.14 -15.32
N ASP A 186 -6.19 13.54 -14.18
CA ASP A 186 -6.15 14.14 -12.85
C ASP A 186 -4.74 14.29 -12.25
N LEU A 187 -3.71 13.75 -12.92
CA LEU A 187 -2.30 14.06 -12.65
C LEU A 187 -1.71 15.03 -13.68
N GLN A 188 -2.46 15.39 -14.73
CA GLN A 188 -2.11 16.52 -15.57
C GLN A 188 -2.57 17.78 -14.86
N ALA A 189 -1.72 18.79 -14.80
CA ALA A 189 -2.14 20.09 -14.28
C ALA A 189 -3.33 20.58 -15.14
N PRO A 190 -4.47 20.98 -14.53
CA PRO A 190 -5.65 21.39 -15.26
C PRO A 190 -5.31 22.51 -16.25
N ARG A 191 -5.75 22.33 -17.51
CA ARG A 191 -5.62 23.30 -18.61
C ARG A 191 -7.00 23.86 -18.92
N GLU A 192 -7.58 24.58 -17.97
CA GLU A 192 -8.98 25.02 -18.07
C GLU A 192 -9.12 26.32 -18.87
N THR A 193 -8.03 27.08 -19.02
CA THR A 193 -8.01 28.36 -19.71
C THR A 193 -6.90 28.44 -20.75
N GLU A 194 -7.10 29.28 -21.76
CA GLU A 194 -6.08 29.63 -22.78
C GLU A 194 -4.80 30.18 -22.12
N PHE A 195 -4.93 30.77 -20.93
CA PHE A 195 -3.80 31.22 -20.12
C PHE A 195 -2.99 30.06 -19.52
N ASP A 196 -3.61 28.95 -19.14
CA ASP A 196 -2.92 27.77 -18.61
C ASP A 196 -2.11 27.05 -19.70
N GLU A 197 -2.62 27.04 -20.92
CA GLU A 197 -1.92 26.52 -22.10
C GLU A 197 -0.69 27.38 -22.42
N TRP A 198 -0.85 28.70 -22.49
CA TRP A 198 0.28 29.61 -22.71
C TRP A 198 1.28 29.58 -21.56
N MET A 199 0.82 29.43 -20.33
CA MET A 199 1.72 29.29 -19.18
C MET A 199 2.53 28.01 -19.26
N GLN A 200 1.93 26.88 -19.67
CA GLN A 200 2.69 25.64 -19.86
C GLN A 200 3.65 25.68 -21.05
N GLU A 201 3.24 26.26 -22.18
CA GLU A 201 4.13 26.45 -23.33
C GLU A 201 5.29 27.38 -22.97
N MET A 202 5.01 28.50 -22.29
CA MET A 202 6.04 29.42 -21.81
C MET A 202 6.97 28.75 -20.80
N LEU A 203 6.45 27.92 -19.89
CA LEU A 203 7.28 27.18 -18.93
C LEU A 203 8.12 26.09 -19.65
N ALA A 204 7.58 25.41 -20.66
CA ALA A 204 8.31 24.41 -21.45
C ALA A 204 9.39 25.03 -22.36
N ASP A 205 9.19 26.26 -22.84
CA ASP A 205 10.18 27.01 -23.62
C ASP A 205 11.24 27.72 -22.76
N ALA A 206 10.86 28.15 -21.55
CA ALA A 206 11.75 28.89 -20.64
C ALA A 206 12.57 28.00 -19.70
N MET A 207 12.18 26.74 -19.54
CA MET A 207 12.76 25.80 -18.57
C MET A 207 13.06 24.48 -19.26
N ASP A 208 14.22 23.88 -18.98
CA ASP A 208 14.45 22.50 -19.41
C ASP A 208 13.54 21.53 -18.64
N GLU A 209 13.44 20.27 -19.09
CA GLU A 209 12.53 19.29 -18.47
C GLU A 209 12.76 19.12 -16.95
N ASP A 210 13.99 19.30 -16.47
CA ASP A 210 14.35 19.15 -15.05
C ASP A 210 13.88 20.37 -14.23
N ASP A 211 14.01 21.56 -14.78
CA ASP A 211 13.50 22.81 -14.20
C ASP A 211 11.96 22.82 -14.22
N LEU A 212 11.33 22.41 -15.31
CA LEU A 212 9.87 22.31 -15.43
C LEU A 212 9.28 21.30 -14.44
N ALA A 213 9.93 20.13 -14.29
CA ALA A 213 9.55 19.14 -13.31
C ALA A 213 9.70 19.67 -11.88
N SER A 214 10.78 20.42 -11.60
CA SER A 214 11.01 21.06 -10.31
C SER A 214 10.01 22.17 -10.00
N PHE A 215 9.52 22.91 -10.99
CA PHE A 215 8.50 23.92 -10.79
C PHE A 215 7.12 23.29 -10.57
N THR A 216 6.76 22.31 -11.40
CA THR A 216 5.43 21.67 -11.42
C THR A 216 5.21 20.73 -10.24
N TYR A 217 6.23 19.93 -9.89
CA TYR A 217 6.16 18.93 -8.83
C TYR A 217 6.89 19.35 -7.54
N GLY A 218 7.40 20.59 -7.51
CA GLY A 218 8.14 21.17 -6.39
C GLY A 218 9.64 20.94 -6.47
N THR A 219 10.41 21.94 -6.00
CA THR A 219 11.87 21.92 -6.09
C THR A 219 12.42 20.81 -5.20
N SER A 220 13.27 19.95 -5.75
CA SER A 220 14.01 19.00 -4.93
C SER A 220 14.91 19.80 -3.98
N PHE A 221 14.63 19.79 -2.68
CA PHE A 221 15.47 20.47 -1.69
C PHE A 221 16.74 19.63 -1.51
N PRO A 222 17.92 20.07 -1.96
CA PRO A 222 19.12 19.23 -1.92
C PRO A 222 19.65 19.00 -0.50
N SER A 223 19.10 19.70 0.50
CA SER A 223 19.74 19.87 1.81
C SER A 223 18.91 19.38 3.01
N ILE A 224 17.69 18.85 2.85
CA ILE A 224 16.93 18.27 3.97
C ILE A 224 16.56 16.82 3.68
N SER A 225 17.54 15.96 3.97
CA SER A 225 17.51 14.49 3.90
C SER A 225 17.35 13.95 2.48
N ARG A 226 18.25 13.04 2.09
CA ARG A 226 18.22 12.30 0.82
C ARG A 226 16.88 11.58 0.68
N THR A 227 15.92 12.24 0.04
CA THR A 227 14.68 11.58 -0.38
C THR A 227 15.10 10.63 -1.48
N LYS A 228 15.21 9.34 -1.15
CA LYS A 228 15.51 8.31 -2.14
C LYS A 228 14.22 8.06 -2.89
N GLN A 229 14.17 8.46 -4.16
CA GLN A 229 13.14 7.98 -5.06
C GLN A 229 13.40 6.48 -5.29
N VAL A 230 12.41 5.67 -4.97
CA VAL A 230 12.45 4.22 -5.13
C VAL A 230 11.32 3.86 -6.07
N TYR A 231 11.67 3.33 -7.22
CA TYR A 231 10.73 2.82 -8.19
C TYR A 231 10.49 1.36 -7.89
N VAL A 232 9.23 0.98 -7.73
CA VAL A 232 8.80 -0.40 -7.60
C VAL A 232 7.98 -0.75 -8.82
N ASP A 233 8.37 -1.81 -9.51
CA ASP A 233 7.66 -2.32 -10.67
C ASP A 233 7.29 -3.79 -10.46
N GLY A 234 6.15 -4.19 -11.00
CA GLY A 234 5.69 -5.56 -11.00
C GLY A 234 5.36 -5.96 -12.44
N SER A 235 6.08 -6.95 -12.96
CA SER A 235 5.84 -7.45 -14.32
C SER A 235 5.37 -8.89 -14.31
N CYS A 236 4.56 -9.26 -15.30
CA CYS A 236 4.13 -10.63 -15.50
C CYS A 236 4.30 -10.99 -16.97
N LEU A 237 5.19 -11.94 -17.24
CA LEU A 237 5.36 -12.53 -18.56
C LEU A 237 4.26 -13.57 -18.79
N ARG A 238 3.77 -13.65 -20.03
CA ARG A 238 2.79 -14.64 -20.48
C ARG A 238 1.53 -14.69 -19.59
N GLN A 239 0.96 -13.52 -19.32
CA GLN A 239 -0.25 -13.37 -18.52
C GLN A 239 -1.36 -14.33 -19.00
N ALA A 240 -2.14 -14.85 -18.06
CA ALA A 240 -3.21 -15.83 -18.29
C ALA A 240 -2.79 -17.20 -18.87
N SER A 241 -1.48 -17.50 -19.01
CA SER A 241 -0.99 -18.81 -19.48
C SER A 241 -0.42 -19.68 -18.36
N THR A 242 -0.42 -21.01 -18.51
CA THR A 242 0.27 -21.96 -17.59
C THR A 242 1.76 -21.68 -17.43
N HIS A 243 2.35 -20.92 -18.35
CA HIS A 243 3.74 -20.47 -18.32
C HIS A 243 3.90 -19.04 -17.79
N ALA A 244 2.87 -18.49 -17.14
CA ALA A 244 2.94 -17.17 -16.53
C ALA A 244 4.09 -17.11 -15.51
N ALA A 245 4.89 -16.06 -15.60
CA ALA A 245 5.99 -15.83 -14.68
C ALA A 245 5.94 -14.37 -14.22
N SER A 246 5.78 -14.16 -12.92
CA SER A 246 5.79 -12.83 -12.31
C SER A 246 7.15 -12.48 -11.72
N GLY A 247 7.50 -11.22 -11.84
CA GLY A 247 8.66 -10.60 -11.21
C GLY A 247 8.26 -9.31 -10.53
N ALA A 248 9.00 -8.94 -9.50
CA ALA A 248 8.94 -7.62 -8.88
C ALA A 248 10.34 -7.03 -8.87
N GLY A 249 10.44 -5.74 -9.15
CA GLY A 249 11.69 -4.99 -9.18
C GLY A 249 11.62 -3.82 -8.21
N ILE A 250 12.74 -3.53 -7.55
CA ILE A 250 12.98 -2.29 -6.82
C ILE A 250 14.19 -1.62 -7.48
N PHE A 251 14.04 -0.37 -7.90
CA PHE A 251 15.08 0.44 -8.51
C PHE A 251 15.28 1.74 -7.73
N TRP A 252 16.50 1.94 -7.25
CA TRP A 252 16.96 3.04 -6.41
C TRP A 252 17.85 4.03 -7.18
N GLY A 253 17.98 3.86 -8.49
CA GLY A 253 18.87 4.64 -9.37
C GLY A 253 19.97 3.80 -10.04
N PRO A 254 20.61 4.30 -11.11
CA PRO A 254 21.66 3.58 -11.82
C PRO A 254 22.81 3.15 -10.90
N ASN A 255 23.34 1.94 -11.10
CA ASN A 255 24.46 1.36 -10.34
C ASN A 255 24.25 1.24 -8.81
N ASN A 256 23.02 1.41 -8.32
CA ASN A 256 22.75 1.24 -6.90
C ASN A 256 22.72 -0.26 -6.53
N PRO A 257 23.55 -0.73 -5.59
CA PRO A 257 23.59 -2.16 -5.21
C PRO A 257 22.30 -2.65 -4.56
N ALA A 258 21.41 -1.75 -4.12
CA ALA A 258 20.09 -2.09 -3.61
C ALA A 258 19.06 -2.38 -4.73
N ASN A 259 19.41 -2.15 -5.99
CA ASN A 259 18.56 -2.53 -7.12
C ASN A 259 18.38 -4.04 -7.12
N LYS A 260 17.13 -4.49 -7.08
CA LYS A 260 16.83 -5.92 -6.98
C LYS A 260 15.64 -6.27 -7.85
N GLY A 261 15.84 -7.25 -8.73
CA GLY A 261 14.76 -7.99 -9.36
C GLY A 261 14.57 -9.30 -8.62
N VAL A 262 13.35 -9.60 -8.19
CA VAL A 262 13.00 -10.90 -7.62
C VAL A 262 11.93 -11.55 -8.47
N ARG A 263 12.10 -12.85 -8.71
CA ARG A 263 11.01 -13.67 -9.24
C ARG A 263 10.01 -13.87 -8.12
N VAL A 264 8.74 -13.57 -8.37
CA VAL A 264 7.69 -13.87 -7.41
C VAL A 264 7.45 -15.39 -7.48
N PRO A 265 7.66 -16.14 -6.38
CA PRO A 265 7.51 -17.59 -6.40
C PRO A 265 6.07 -17.96 -6.73
N GLY A 266 5.88 -18.76 -7.79
CA GLY A 266 4.61 -19.42 -8.10
C GLY A 266 4.65 -20.87 -7.61
N ARG A 267 3.50 -21.41 -7.19
CA ARG A 267 3.37 -22.88 -7.01
C ARG A 267 3.22 -23.51 -8.40
N LEU A 268 4.06 -24.51 -8.67
CA LEU A 268 3.83 -25.50 -9.73
C LEU A 268 2.59 -26.33 -9.41
#